data_AF-A0A6N0HWW1-F1
#
_entry.id   AF-A0A6N0HWW1-F1
#
_cell.length_a   1.000
_cell.length_b   1.000
_cell.length_c   1.000
_cell.angle_alpha   90.00
_cell.angle_beta   90.00
_cell.angle_gamma   90.00
#
_symmetry.space_group_name_H-M   'P 1'
#
loop_
_entity.id
_entity.type
_entity.pdbx_description
1 polymer ?
#
loop_
_entity_poly.entity_id
_entity_poly.type
_entity_poly.pdbx_seq_one_letter_code
_entity_poly.pdbx_strand_id
1 'polypeptide(L)'
;MSNHQAVIQIVDVLQTPRISSRINENGSITISDYSFEPLLIGITLNLRPRVSADRQWISMEIDATVDAEVDDNAGEVFAPDNAGGRVLLATKAGAASRKVRTFARIPDRTPIIIGGLAAANRENLKAVYRLLVNCLVLDHYSVQRIMKFRRELLIVLTPYVLAEDNIGIRSNSAENNHLITGVAEDSGMVNK
;
A
#
# COMPACT_ATOMS: atom_id res chain seq x y z
N MET A 1 -6.66 -1.72 25.85
CA MET A 1 -7.84 -1.03 25.28
C MET A 1 -8.67 -2.05 24.50
N SER A 2 -9.83 -2.45 25.01
CA SER A 2 -10.77 -3.38 24.33
C SER A 2 -11.89 -2.62 23.64
N ASN A 3 -12.49 -3.17 22.59
CA ASN A 3 -13.67 -2.61 21.90
C ASN A 3 -13.46 -1.25 21.21
N HIS A 4 -12.23 -0.97 20.77
CA HIS A 4 -11.91 0.20 19.94
C HIS A 4 -11.59 -0.24 18.52
N GLN A 5 -11.95 0.59 17.56
CA GLN A 5 -11.55 0.36 16.17
C GLN A 5 -10.06 0.68 16.02
N ALA A 6 -9.34 -0.23 15.35
CA ALA A 6 -7.99 -0.03 14.90
C ALA A 6 -7.96 -0.05 13.37
N VAL A 7 -7.11 0.78 12.79
CA VAL A 7 -6.90 0.86 11.34
C VAL A 7 -5.42 0.65 11.06
N ILE A 8 -5.13 -0.27 10.15
CA ILE A 8 -3.79 -0.49 9.62
C ILE A 8 -3.87 -0.20 8.12
N GLN A 9 -3.05 0.73 7.65
CA GLN A 9 -3.02 1.10 6.25
C GLN A 9 -1.58 1.15 5.77
N ILE A 10 -1.31 0.40 4.71
CA ILE A 10 -0.01 0.34 4.03
C ILE A 10 -0.32 0.60 2.56
N VAL A 11 0.01 1.79 2.09
CA VAL A 11 -0.33 2.24 0.73
C VAL A 11 0.88 2.86 0.04
N ASP A 12 1.04 2.47 -1.22
CA ASP A 12 1.91 3.08 -2.19
C ASP A 12 1.08 4.02 -3.07
N VAL A 13 1.69 5.12 -3.51
CA VAL A 13 1.04 6.13 -4.35
C VAL A 13 1.64 6.06 -5.75
N LEU A 14 0.84 5.63 -6.72
CA LEU A 14 1.21 5.65 -8.13
C LEU A 14 0.56 6.87 -8.80
N GLN A 15 1.35 7.72 -9.46
CA GLN A 15 0.81 8.87 -10.17
C GLN A 15 0.44 8.50 -11.61
N THR A 16 -0.81 8.76 -12.01
CA THR A 16 -1.27 8.53 -13.38
C THR A 16 -1.56 9.86 -14.08
N PRO A 17 -1.04 10.09 -15.29
CA PRO A 17 -1.32 11.31 -16.04
C PRO A 17 -2.76 11.29 -16.58
N ARG A 18 -3.47 12.40 -16.41
CA ARG A 18 -4.79 12.66 -16.96
C ARG A 18 -4.71 13.85 -17.92
N ILE A 19 -5.15 13.64 -19.15
CA ILE A 19 -5.12 14.67 -20.20
C ILE A 19 -6.55 15.11 -20.50
N SER A 20 -6.75 16.42 -20.58
CA SER A 20 -8.01 17.00 -21.02
C SER A 20 -7.82 17.68 -22.38
N SER A 21 -8.61 17.27 -23.36
CA SER A 21 -8.61 17.85 -24.71
C SER A 21 -9.85 18.70 -24.96
N ARG A 22 -9.69 19.80 -25.70
CA ARG A 22 -10.80 20.60 -26.21
C ARG A 22 -10.86 20.48 -27.73
N ILE A 23 -12.08 20.49 -28.26
CA ILE A 23 -12.33 20.54 -29.70
C ILE A 23 -12.50 22.02 -30.04
N ASN A 24 -11.63 22.54 -30.91
CA ASN A 24 -11.73 23.92 -31.37
C ASN A 24 -12.86 24.05 -32.42
N GLU A 25 -13.27 25.28 -32.72
CA GLU A 25 -14.32 25.60 -33.71
C GLU A 25 -14.07 24.96 -35.09
N ASN A 26 -12.81 24.68 -35.41
CA ASN A 26 -12.36 24.08 -36.67
C ASN A 26 -12.40 22.54 -36.66
N GLY A 27 -12.92 21.91 -35.60
CA GLY A 27 -12.98 20.45 -35.44
C GLY A 27 -11.66 19.78 -35.04
N SER A 28 -10.59 20.56 -34.83
CA SER A 28 -9.28 20.04 -34.41
C SER A 28 -9.22 19.84 -32.89
N ILE A 29 -8.66 18.70 -32.45
CA ILE A 29 -8.45 18.37 -31.05
C ILE A 29 -7.15 19.03 -30.58
N THR A 30 -7.24 19.96 -29.63
CA THR A 30 -6.08 20.55 -28.95
C THR A 30 -6.01 20.05 -27.51
N ILE A 31 -4.82 19.62 -27.08
CA ILE A 31 -4.56 19.27 -25.68
C ILE A 31 -4.58 20.56 -24.87
N SER A 32 -5.49 20.65 -23.91
CA SER A 32 -5.73 21.89 -23.16
C SER A 32 -5.08 21.91 -21.77
N ASP A 33 -4.90 20.73 -21.15
CA ASP A 33 -4.34 20.62 -19.80
C ASP A 33 -3.84 19.19 -19.51
N TYR A 34 -2.88 19.07 -18.58
CA TYR A 34 -2.42 17.81 -18.02
C TYR A 34 -2.37 17.88 -16.49
N SER A 35 -2.90 16.86 -15.82
CA SER A 35 -2.83 16.71 -14.37
C SER A 35 -2.38 15.30 -13.99
N PHE A 36 -1.89 15.13 -12.76
CA PHE A 36 -1.53 13.81 -12.23
C PHE A 36 -2.51 13.44 -11.12
N GLU A 37 -3.19 12.31 -11.28
CA GLU A 37 -4.10 11.77 -10.26
C GLU A 37 -3.38 10.66 -9.48
N PRO A 38 -3.37 10.73 -8.13
CA PRO A 38 -2.82 9.67 -7.30
C PRO A 38 -3.74 8.45 -7.30
N LEU A 39 -3.16 7.31 -7.64
CA LEU A 39 -3.76 5.98 -7.49
C LEU A 39 -3.13 5.31 -6.27
N LEU A 40 -3.94 5.10 -5.23
CA LEU A 40 -3.51 4.43 -4.00
C LEU A 40 -3.60 2.91 -4.21
N ILE A 41 -2.46 2.24 -4.09
CA ILE A 41 -2.32 0.79 -4.18
C ILE A 41 -1.85 0.29 -2.83
N GLY A 42 -2.45 -0.75 -2.26
CA GLY A 42 -2.03 -1.25 -0.96
C GLY A 42 -3.09 -2.01 -0.20
N ILE A 43 -2.93 -2.07 1.12
CA ILE A 43 -3.77 -2.84 2.02
C ILE A 43 -4.32 -1.91 3.09
N THR A 44 -5.63 -1.95 3.28
CA THR A 44 -6.32 -1.30 4.40
C THR A 44 -7.03 -2.36 5.22
N LEU A 45 -6.76 -2.40 6.52
CA LEU A 45 -7.33 -3.34 7.47
C LEU A 45 -7.97 -2.59 8.63
N ASN A 46 -9.29 -2.66 8.70
CA ASN A 46 -10.09 -2.14 9.81
C ASN A 46 -10.47 -3.30 10.72
N LEU A 47 -10.15 -3.16 12.01
CA LEU A 47 -10.36 -4.19 13.01
C LEU A 47 -11.13 -3.61 14.19
N ARG A 48 -12.05 -4.39 14.74
CA ARG A 48 -12.66 -4.09 16.04
C ARG A 48 -12.58 -5.32 16.94
N PRO A 49 -11.55 -5.42 17.79
CA PRO A 49 -11.41 -6.54 18.73
C PRO A 49 -12.22 -6.35 20.00
N ARG A 50 -12.79 -7.44 20.50
CA ARG A 50 -13.44 -7.58 21.80
C ARG A 50 -12.91 -8.83 22.49
N VAL A 51 -12.32 -8.65 23.67
CA VAL A 51 -11.81 -9.73 24.50
C VAL A 51 -12.95 -10.29 25.36
N SER A 52 -13.01 -11.60 25.52
CA SER A 52 -13.96 -12.28 26.42
C SER A 52 -13.60 -12.04 27.89
N ALA A 53 -14.57 -12.28 28.78
CA ALA A 53 -14.37 -12.10 30.22
C ALA A 53 -13.28 -13.03 30.79
N ASP A 54 -13.16 -14.24 30.27
CA ASP A 54 -12.14 -15.22 30.63
C ASP A 54 -10.76 -14.94 29.98
N ARG A 55 -10.65 -13.89 29.15
CA ARG A 55 -9.44 -13.52 28.40
C ARG A 55 -8.87 -14.61 27.48
N GLN A 56 -9.61 -15.69 27.24
CA GLN A 56 -9.17 -16.79 26.37
C GLN A 56 -9.57 -16.61 24.90
N TRP A 57 -10.54 -15.74 24.63
CA TRP A 57 -11.11 -15.55 23.30
C TRP A 57 -11.12 -14.08 22.90
N ILE A 58 -10.87 -13.84 21.61
CA ILE A 58 -10.97 -12.55 20.97
C ILE A 58 -12.00 -12.67 19.85
N SER A 59 -13.07 -11.90 19.95
CA SER A 59 -14.00 -11.67 18.84
C SER A 59 -13.52 -10.46 18.05
N MET A 60 -13.37 -10.59 16.73
CA MET A 60 -12.97 -9.51 15.84
C MET A 60 -13.95 -9.33 14.70
N GLU A 61 -14.40 -8.10 14.50
CA GLU A 61 -14.95 -7.63 13.23
C GLU A 61 -13.78 -7.18 12.36
N ILE A 62 -13.69 -7.71 11.14
CA ILE A 62 -12.57 -7.50 10.23
C ILE A 62 -13.11 -7.01 8.88
N ASP A 63 -12.61 -5.87 8.42
CA ASP A 63 -12.82 -5.35 7.07
C ASP A 63 -11.46 -5.07 6.44
N ALA A 64 -11.05 -5.95 5.53
CA ALA A 64 -9.79 -5.86 4.79
C ALA A 64 -10.06 -5.49 3.34
N THR A 65 -9.34 -4.50 2.83
CA THR A 65 -9.37 -4.08 1.42
C THR A 65 -7.94 -4.14 0.87
N VAL A 66 -7.81 -4.68 -0.33
CA VAL A 66 -6.55 -4.83 -1.04
C VAL A 66 -6.72 -4.22 -2.41
N ASP A 67 -6.03 -3.11 -2.64
CA ASP A 67 -5.94 -2.43 -3.90
C ASP A 67 -4.62 -2.82 -4.55
N ALA A 68 -4.69 -3.37 -5.77
CA ALA A 68 -3.51 -3.85 -6.49
C ALA A 68 -3.52 -3.32 -7.93
N GLU A 69 -2.34 -2.94 -8.42
CA GLU A 69 -2.14 -2.67 -9.84
C GLU A 69 -2.31 -3.97 -10.62
N VAL A 70 -3.03 -3.94 -11.73
CA VAL A 70 -3.25 -5.08 -12.64
C VAL A 70 -3.29 -4.58 -14.08
N ASP A 71 -3.02 -5.47 -15.04
CA ASP A 71 -3.05 -5.09 -16.46
C ASP A 71 -4.49 -4.91 -16.96
N ASP A 72 -5.45 -5.55 -16.29
CA ASP A 72 -6.89 -5.35 -16.53
C ASP A 72 -7.29 -3.89 -16.23
N ASN A 73 -8.11 -3.29 -17.10
CA ASN A 73 -8.52 -1.89 -17.04
C ASN A 73 -7.38 -0.86 -17.21
N ALA A 74 -6.20 -1.28 -17.67
CA ALA A 74 -5.18 -0.37 -18.18
C ALA A 74 -5.65 0.26 -19.50
N GLY A 75 -5.11 1.43 -19.84
CA GLY A 75 -5.49 2.11 -21.06
C GLY A 75 -4.47 3.14 -21.53
N GLU A 76 -4.43 3.35 -22.84
CA GLU A 76 -3.55 4.31 -23.50
C GLU A 76 -4.37 5.26 -24.37
N VAL A 77 -4.02 6.54 -24.34
CA VAL A 77 -4.63 7.57 -25.15
C VAL A 77 -3.62 8.02 -26.20
N PHE A 78 -4.04 8.03 -27.47
CA PHE A 78 -3.20 8.45 -28.60
C PHE A 78 -3.80 9.66 -29.31
N ALA A 79 -2.95 10.56 -29.79
CA ALA A 79 -3.32 11.59 -30.75
C ALA A 79 -2.83 11.24 -32.16
N PRO A 80 -3.54 11.67 -33.21
CA PRO A 80 -3.06 11.61 -34.58
C PRO A 80 -1.87 12.56 -34.78
N ASP A 81 -0.85 12.08 -35.49
CA ASP A 81 0.29 12.88 -35.94
C ASP A 81 0.02 13.47 -37.34
N ASN A 82 0.62 14.63 -37.63
CA ASN A 82 0.49 15.34 -38.91
C ASN A 82 1.04 14.51 -40.09
N ALA A 83 1.92 13.54 -39.83
CA ALA A 83 2.45 12.59 -40.82
C ALA A 83 1.61 11.31 -40.96
N GLY A 84 0.42 11.23 -40.34
CA GLY A 84 -0.44 10.03 -40.35
C GLY A 84 -0.07 8.97 -39.30
N GLY A 85 0.88 9.26 -38.43
CA GLY A 85 1.25 8.43 -37.29
C GLY A 85 0.34 8.61 -36.07
N ARG A 86 0.69 7.98 -34.94
CA ARG A 86 0.02 8.13 -33.65
C ARG A 86 1.05 8.44 -32.57
N VAL A 87 0.80 9.45 -31.76
CA VAL A 87 1.65 9.81 -30.60
C VAL A 87 0.93 9.40 -29.32
N LEU A 88 1.61 8.65 -28.46
CA LEU A 88 1.11 8.30 -27.12
C LEU A 88 1.06 9.57 -26.27
N LEU A 89 -0.13 9.88 -25.75
CA LEU A 89 -0.35 11.06 -24.91
C LEU A 89 -0.33 10.72 -23.43
N ALA A 90 -1.03 9.67 -23.02
CA ALA A 90 -1.11 9.24 -21.64
C ALA A 90 -1.34 7.75 -21.52
N THR A 91 -0.85 7.19 -20.43
CA THR A 91 -1.09 5.80 -20.00
C THR A 91 -1.73 5.82 -18.63
N LYS A 92 -2.77 5.02 -18.46
CA LYS A 92 -3.43 4.75 -17.18
C LYS A 92 -3.08 3.34 -16.75
N ALA A 93 -2.54 3.20 -15.54
CA ALA A 93 -2.36 1.90 -14.90
C ALA A 93 -3.72 1.28 -14.54
N GLY A 94 -3.87 -0.01 -14.81
CA GLY A 94 -5.05 -0.77 -14.38
C GLY A 94 -4.97 -1.07 -12.88
N ALA A 95 -6.12 -1.15 -12.22
CA ALA A 95 -6.20 -1.45 -10.79
C ALA A 95 -7.41 -2.31 -10.48
N ALA A 96 -7.27 -3.16 -9.47
CA ALA A 96 -8.32 -4.02 -8.96
C ALA A 96 -8.35 -4.00 -7.44
N SER A 97 -9.54 -3.78 -6.87
CA SER A 97 -9.79 -3.81 -5.44
C SER A 97 -10.44 -5.12 -5.02
N ARG A 98 -10.01 -5.68 -3.89
CA ARG A 98 -10.55 -6.90 -3.30
C ARG A 98 -10.88 -6.65 -1.85
N LYS A 99 -12.10 -6.99 -1.47
CA LYS A 99 -12.62 -6.71 -0.13
C LYS A 99 -13.06 -7.98 0.56
N VAL A 100 -12.63 -8.14 1.80
CA VAL A 100 -13.04 -9.21 2.69
C VAL A 100 -13.64 -8.59 3.95
N ARG A 101 -14.89 -8.92 4.22
CA ARG A 101 -15.57 -8.54 5.47
C ARG A 101 -15.98 -9.81 6.20
N THR A 102 -15.48 -9.99 7.40
CA THR A 102 -15.76 -11.20 8.19
C THR A 102 -15.80 -10.90 9.68
N PHE A 103 -16.38 -11.83 10.42
CA PHE A 103 -16.38 -11.85 11.88
C PHE A 103 -15.79 -13.17 12.34
N ALA A 104 -14.79 -13.12 13.22
CA ALA A 104 -14.11 -14.30 13.74
C ALA A 104 -14.03 -14.29 15.26
N ARG A 105 -14.18 -15.46 15.88
CA ARG A 105 -13.86 -15.71 17.28
C ARG A 105 -12.64 -16.60 17.35
N ILE A 106 -11.56 -16.08 17.93
CA ILE A 106 -10.23 -16.65 17.86
C ILE A 106 -9.70 -16.86 19.27
N PRO A 107 -9.10 -18.01 19.60
CA PRO A 107 -8.41 -18.17 20.87
C PRO A 107 -7.19 -17.24 20.96
N ASP A 108 -6.80 -16.86 22.17
CA ASP A 108 -5.56 -16.12 22.40
C ASP A 108 -4.34 -16.84 21.78
N ARG A 109 -3.40 -16.06 21.23
CA ARG A 109 -2.17 -16.53 20.57
C ARG A 109 -2.38 -17.49 19.39
N THR A 110 -3.58 -17.58 18.82
CA THR A 110 -3.87 -18.52 17.74
C THR A 110 -3.93 -17.82 16.37
N PRO A 111 -3.12 -18.22 15.39
CA PRO A 111 -3.18 -17.63 14.05
C PRO A 111 -4.47 -18.05 13.33
N ILE A 112 -5.03 -17.14 12.53
CA ILE A 112 -6.09 -17.43 11.57
C ILE A 112 -5.75 -16.87 10.20
N ILE A 113 -6.29 -17.52 9.16
CA ILE A 113 -6.26 -17.03 7.78
C ILE A 113 -7.61 -16.38 7.50
N ILE A 114 -7.61 -15.11 7.10
CA ILE A 114 -8.85 -14.35 6.82
C ILE A 114 -9.12 -14.26 5.33
N GLY A 115 -8.07 -14.38 4.52
CA GLY A 115 -8.19 -14.39 3.07
C GLY A 115 -6.87 -14.69 2.39
N GLY A 116 -6.99 -15.12 1.14
CA GLY A 116 -5.88 -15.32 0.23
C GLY A 116 -6.31 -14.99 -1.20
N LEU A 117 -5.42 -14.36 -1.96
CA LEU A 117 -5.57 -14.15 -3.39
C LEU A 117 -4.37 -14.74 -4.09
N ALA A 118 -4.59 -15.65 -5.03
CA ALA A 118 -3.58 -16.08 -5.99
C ALA A 118 -4.00 -15.61 -7.39
N ALA A 119 -3.26 -14.66 -7.96
CA ALA A 119 -3.43 -14.24 -9.34
C ALA A 119 -2.25 -14.75 -10.18
N ALA A 120 -2.53 -15.67 -11.11
CA ALA A 120 -1.58 -16.16 -12.09
C ALA A 120 -1.88 -15.53 -13.46
N ASN A 121 -1.15 -14.47 -13.83
CA ASN A 121 -1.20 -13.97 -15.21
C ASN A 121 -0.18 -14.75 -16.06
N ARG A 122 -0.63 -15.33 -17.19
CA ARG A 122 0.21 -16.03 -18.16
C ARG A 122 0.17 -15.25 -19.46
N GLU A 123 1.06 -14.28 -19.60
CA GLU A 123 1.23 -13.60 -20.87
C GLU A 123 2.14 -14.42 -21.80
N ASN A 124 1.53 -15.03 -22.82
CA ASN A 124 2.27 -15.68 -23.90
C ASN A 124 2.38 -14.70 -25.08
N LEU A 125 3.33 -13.77 -25.02
CA LEU A 125 3.65 -12.95 -26.19
C LEU A 125 4.53 -13.77 -27.15
N LYS A 126 3.88 -14.41 -28.14
CA LYS A 126 4.55 -15.08 -29.25
C LYS A 126 4.64 -14.12 -30.44
N ALA A 127 5.65 -13.26 -30.45
CA ALA A 127 5.98 -12.48 -31.64
C ALA A 127 6.73 -13.38 -32.65
N VAL A 128 6.01 -13.93 -33.63
CA VAL A 128 6.63 -14.61 -34.78
C VAL A 128 6.89 -13.55 -35.85
N TYR A 129 8.14 -13.10 -35.99
CA TYR A 129 8.54 -12.36 -37.17
C TYR A 129 8.60 -13.33 -38.34
N ARG A 130 7.70 -13.18 -39.31
CA ARG A 130 7.65 -13.98 -40.53
C ARG A 130 7.77 -13.05 -41.72
N LEU A 131 9.00 -12.59 -42.00
CA LEU A 131 9.32 -12.08 -43.32
C LEU A 131 10.61 -12.68 -43.85
N LEU A 132 10.43 -13.26 -45.04
CA LEU A 132 11.41 -13.65 -46.06
C LEU A 132 12.22 -14.94 -45.82
N VAL A 133 11.78 -15.93 -46.59
CA VAL A 133 12.40 -17.21 -46.87
C VAL A 133 13.74 -17.02 -47.57
N ASN A 134 14.72 -17.77 -47.07
CA ASN A 134 15.93 -18.26 -47.72
C ASN A 134 17.21 -17.40 -47.66
N CYS A 135 17.89 -17.46 -46.51
CA CYS A 135 19.34 -17.57 -46.50
C CYS A 135 19.76 -18.49 -45.34
N LEU A 136 20.35 -19.63 -45.72
CA LEU A 136 21.46 -20.34 -45.08
C LEU A 136 21.45 -20.53 -43.55
N VAL A 137 21.35 -21.80 -43.15
CA VAL A 137 21.81 -22.44 -41.89
C VAL A 137 22.52 -21.49 -40.92
N LEU A 138 21.77 -20.84 -40.03
CA LEU A 138 22.30 -20.24 -38.81
C LEU A 138 21.34 -20.55 -37.66
N ASP A 139 21.93 -21.04 -36.57
CA ASP A 139 21.30 -21.63 -35.40
C ASP A 139 20.16 -20.75 -34.86
N HIS A 140 18.94 -21.30 -34.85
CA HIS A 140 17.74 -20.64 -34.38
C HIS A 140 17.71 -20.63 -32.84
N TYR A 141 18.57 -19.82 -32.22
CA TYR A 141 18.48 -19.57 -30.79
C TYR A 141 17.34 -18.58 -30.51
N SER A 142 16.11 -19.09 -30.53
CA SER A 142 14.94 -18.33 -30.10
C SER A 142 15.00 -18.14 -28.58
N VAL A 143 15.47 -16.97 -28.13
CA VAL A 143 15.45 -16.59 -26.71
C VAL A 143 13.99 -16.34 -26.30
N GLN A 144 13.33 -17.38 -25.80
CA GLN A 144 12.01 -17.26 -25.19
C GLN A 144 12.18 -16.68 -23.78
N ARG A 145 12.01 -15.36 -23.62
CA ARG A 145 11.82 -14.79 -22.28
C ARG A 145 10.36 -14.95 -21.87
N ILE A 146 10.07 -16.00 -21.11
CA ILE A 146 8.77 -16.17 -20.45
C ILE A 146 8.82 -15.36 -19.15
N MET A 147 8.30 -14.14 -19.17
CA MET A 147 8.09 -13.34 -17.97
C MET A 147 6.80 -13.82 -17.27
N LYS A 148 6.93 -14.51 -16.13
CA LYS A 148 5.78 -14.90 -15.29
C LYS A 148 5.69 -13.96 -14.10
N PHE A 149 4.73 -13.04 -14.11
CA PHE A 149 4.36 -12.30 -12.90
C PHE A 149 3.25 -13.02 -12.16
N ARG A 150 3.55 -13.50 -10.95
CA ARG A 150 2.59 -14.14 -10.06
C ARG A 150 2.48 -13.30 -8.80
N ARG A 151 1.27 -12.84 -8.49
CA ARG A 151 0.98 -12.04 -7.30
C ARG A 151 0.10 -12.87 -6.38
N GLU A 152 0.67 -13.28 -5.25
CA GLU A 152 0.00 -14.03 -4.20
C GLU A 152 -0.04 -13.16 -2.94
N LEU A 153 -1.21 -12.99 -2.34
CA LEU A 153 -1.40 -12.27 -1.09
C LEU A 153 -2.12 -13.18 -0.10
N LEU A 154 -1.54 -13.35 1.08
CA LEU A 154 -2.12 -14.11 2.19
C LEU A 154 -2.20 -13.19 3.40
N ILE A 155 -3.38 -13.11 4.02
CA ILE A 155 -3.60 -12.30 5.23
C ILE A 155 -3.75 -13.24 6.42
N VAL A 156 -2.77 -13.20 7.32
CA VAL A 156 -2.74 -13.98 8.56
C VAL A 156 -2.79 -13.03 9.75
N LEU A 157 -3.70 -13.30 10.70
CA LEU A 157 -3.77 -12.56 11.96
C LEU A 157 -3.54 -13.49 13.15
N THR A 158 -2.70 -13.05 14.08
CA THR A 158 -2.47 -13.71 15.36
C THR A 158 -2.76 -12.70 16.48
N PRO A 159 -3.95 -12.73 17.09
CA PRO A 159 -4.27 -11.81 18.18
C PRO A 159 -3.50 -12.21 19.45
N TYR A 160 -3.21 -11.21 20.29
CA TYR A 160 -2.62 -11.43 21.61
C TYR A 160 -3.30 -10.56 22.67
N VAL A 161 -3.71 -11.17 23.79
CA VAL A 161 -4.24 -10.45 24.95
C VAL A 161 -3.11 -10.04 25.88
N LEU A 162 -2.95 -8.74 26.08
CA LEU A 162 -2.00 -8.17 27.04
C LEU A 162 -2.66 -8.01 28.41
N ALA A 163 -2.02 -8.47 29.48
CA ALA A 163 -2.41 -8.16 30.86
C ALA A 163 -1.85 -6.79 31.26
N GLU A 164 -2.65 -6.00 31.97
CA GLU A 164 -2.28 -4.64 32.40
C GLU A 164 -1.07 -4.58 33.36
N ASP A 165 -0.72 -5.68 34.03
CA ASP A 165 0.22 -5.70 35.15
C ASP A 165 1.70 -5.45 34.78
N ASN A 166 2.04 -5.42 33.48
CA ASN A 166 3.43 -5.28 33.00
C ASN A 166 3.71 -4.03 32.16
N ILE A 167 2.75 -3.10 32.04
CA ILE A 167 2.94 -1.87 31.25
C ILE A 167 3.00 -0.67 32.20
N GLY A 168 4.05 -0.64 33.01
CA GLY A 168 4.40 0.55 33.77
C GLY A 168 4.94 1.62 32.83
N ILE A 169 4.06 2.42 32.22
CA ILE A 169 4.47 3.73 31.69
C ILE A 169 4.78 4.60 32.89
N ARG A 170 6.02 4.53 33.38
CA ARG A 170 6.59 5.60 34.21
C ARG A 170 6.74 6.80 33.30
N SER A 171 5.76 7.70 33.29
CA SER A 171 6.06 9.04 32.84
C SER A 171 7.11 9.59 33.79
N ASN A 172 8.29 9.94 33.28
CA ASN A 172 9.19 10.83 34.00
C ASN A 172 8.49 12.20 34.02
N SER A 173 7.57 12.38 34.97
CA SER A 173 7.20 13.73 35.39
C SER A 173 8.45 14.31 36.00
N ALA A 174 9.04 15.30 35.32
CA ALA A 174 10.15 16.05 35.87
C ALA A 174 9.79 16.49 37.28
N GLU A 175 10.48 15.91 38.26
CA GLU A 175 10.43 16.32 39.64
C GLU A 175 10.96 17.76 39.65
N ASN A 176 10.03 18.72 39.78
CA ASN A 176 10.37 20.11 40.00
C ASN A 176 11.11 20.18 41.33
N ASN A 177 12.43 20.12 41.24
CA ASN A 177 13.34 20.23 42.35
C ASN A 177 13.28 21.66 42.88
N HIS A 178 12.34 21.91 43.78
CA HIS A 178 12.30 23.12 44.57
C HIS A 178 12.00 22.78 46.01
N LEU A 179 13.06 22.56 46.79
CA LEU A 179 13.10 22.90 48.20
C LEU A 179 14.54 23.27 48.59
N ILE A 180 14.63 24.50 49.06
CA ILE A 180 15.76 25.30 49.54
C ILE A 180 16.56 24.58 50.63
N THR A 181 17.90 24.67 50.61
CA THR A 181 18.73 25.21 51.72
C THR A 181 20.22 25.11 51.44
N GLY A 182 20.94 26.19 51.75
CA GLY A 182 22.40 26.28 51.72
C GLY A 182 22.84 27.57 52.39
N VAL A 183 22.90 27.53 53.72
CA VAL A 183 23.50 28.55 54.59
C VAL A 183 24.98 28.69 54.19
N ALA A 184 25.41 29.91 53.86
CA ALA A 184 26.82 30.25 53.69
C ALA A 184 27.30 30.94 54.97
N GLU A 185 28.02 30.20 55.81
CA GLU A 185 29.05 30.78 56.69
C GLU A 185 30.36 30.76 55.91
N ASP A 186 31.04 31.90 55.76
CA ASP A 186 32.38 32.08 56.35
C ASP A 186 32.93 33.51 56.18
N SER A 187 33.56 33.94 57.28
CA SER A 187 34.68 34.85 57.49
C SER A 187 34.70 36.31 57.00
N GLY A 188 34.69 37.20 58.00
CA GLY A 188 35.88 38.02 58.28
C GLY A 188 35.72 39.53 58.10
N MET A 189 35.73 40.29 59.20
CA MET A 189 36.53 41.53 59.33
C MET A 189 36.61 41.95 60.80
N VAL A 190 37.79 41.74 61.38
CA VAL A 190 38.32 42.53 62.50
C VAL A 190 38.56 43.95 61.99
N ASN A 191 38.16 44.97 62.75
CA ASN A 191 38.94 46.22 62.85
C ASN A 191 38.52 47.05 64.08
N LYS A 192 39.48 47.09 65.01
CA LYS A 192 39.91 48.18 65.90
C LYS A 192 38.93 48.87 66.85
#